data_AF-A0AAV1BDT8-F1
#
_entry.id   AF-A0AAV1BDT8-F1
#
_cell.length_a   1.000
_cell.length_b   1.000
_cell.length_c   1.000
_cell.angle_alpha   90.00
_cell.angle_beta   90.00
_cell.angle_gamma   90.00
#
_symmetry.space_group_name_H-M   'P 1'
#
loop_
_entity.id
_entity.type
_entity.pdbx_description
1 polymer ?
#
loop_
_entity_poly.entity_id
_entity_poly.type
_entity_poly.pdbx_seq_one_letter_code
_entity_poly.pdbx_strand_id
1 'polypeptide(L)'
;MKLKVVLLGSILLVSPLYHALADSCSANLSGGYTCRYDDGTTSISSANGMGGLNTNYSDGRTSHSSANLSGGQDTRYSDGTTSRSTANVFHGQDTVNSNGTWSQSSENLLGAQDTRYSDGRSSRGTPNPFGGQDTSYRK
;
A
#
# COMPACT_ATOMS: atom_id res chain seq x y z
N MET A 1 20.66 -9.20 19.29
CA MET A 1 20.09 -9.81 18.07
C MET A 1 19.56 -8.68 17.20
N LYS A 2 20.11 -8.51 15.99
CA LYS A 2 19.75 -7.39 15.10
C LYS A 2 18.33 -7.67 14.58
N LEU A 3 17.33 -6.96 15.12
CA LEU A 3 15.97 -6.98 14.61
C LEU A 3 16.05 -6.39 13.19
N LYS A 4 16.17 -7.27 12.19
CA LYS A 4 16.01 -6.88 10.80
C LYS A 4 14.55 -6.48 10.67
N VAL A 5 14.28 -5.19 10.74
CA VAL A 5 12.99 -4.58 10.39
C VAL A 5 12.82 -4.79 8.88
N VAL A 6 12.54 -6.02 8.48
CA VAL A 6 12.16 -6.40 7.13
C VAL A 6 10.66 -6.58 7.19
N LEU A 7 9.96 -5.46 7.28
CA LEU A 7 8.54 -5.36 6.99
C LEU A 7 8.19 -3.90 6.67
N LEU A 8 8.99 -3.28 5.79
CA LEU A 8 8.47 -2.26 4.87
C LEU A 8 7.64 -2.99 3.79
N GLY A 9 6.66 -3.76 4.24
CA GLY A 9 5.73 -4.49 3.40
C GLY A 9 4.74 -3.50 2.81
N SER A 10 5.17 -2.75 1.81
CA SER A 10 4.39 -2.46 0.60
C SER A 10 2.88 -2.35 0.85
N ILE A 11 2.46 -1.33 1.60
CA ILE A 11 1.07 -0.90 1.67
C ILE A 11 0.91 0.21 0.63
N LEU A 12 0.92 -0.19 -0.64
CA LEU A 12 0.27 0.60 -1.68
C LEU A 12 -1.18 0.19 -1.68
N LEU A 13 -1.98 0.89 -0.86
CA LEU A 13 -3.43 0.82 -0.89
C LEU A 13 -3.92 1.42 -2.21
N VAL A 14 -3.87 0.62 -3.27
CA VAL A 14 -4.61 0.94 -4.49
C VAL A 14 -6.07 0.80 -4.12
N SER A 15 -6.76 1.93 -3.94
CA SER A 15 -8.21 1.88 -3.78
C SER A 15 -8.83 1.51 -5.14
N PRO A 16 -9.61 0.43 -5.25
CA PRO A 16 -10.07 -0.08 -6.54
C PRO A 16 -11.15 0.79 -7.20
N LEU A 17 -11.81 1.68 -6.45
CA LEU A 17 -12.90 2.52 -6.97
C LEU A 17 -12.45 3.90 -7.45
N TYR A 18 -11.36 4.41 -6.90
CA TYR A 18 -10.79 5.69 -7.29
C TYR A 18 -9.32 5.43 -7.49
N HIS A 19 -8.84 5.62 -8.71
CA HIS A 19 -7.44 5.50 -9.13
C HIS A 19 -6.50 6.49 -8.40
N ALA A 20 -6.84 6.88 -7.17
CA ALA A 20 -6.09 7.70 -6.26
C ALA A 20 -4.85 6.92 -5.82
N LEU A 21 -3.70 7.51 -6.09
CA LEU A 21 -2.42 6.92 -5.78
C LEU A 21 -1.81 7.71 -4.62
N ALA A 22 -1.22 7.01 -3.66
CA ALA A 22 -0.66 7.64 -2.46
C ALA A 22 0.59 8.47 -2.80
N ASP A 23 0.47 9.79 -2.77
CA ASP A 23 1.57 10.75 -2.94
C ASP A 23 2.62 10.63 -1.84
N SER A 24 2.19 10.45 -0.60
CA SER A 24 3.08 10.34 0.55
C SER A 24 2.41 9.53 1.64
N CYS A 25 3.16 8.63 2.24
CA CYS A 25 2.76 7.88 3.42
C CYS A 25 3.85 7.96 4.48
N SER A 26 3.47 8.21 5.73
CA SER A 26 4.37 8.22 6.89
C SER A 26 3.89 7.21 7.93
N ALA A 27 4.82 6.52 8.59
CA ALA A 27 4.47 5.64 9.68
C ALA A 27 3.90 6.45 10.84
N ASN A 28 2.92 5.89 11.55
CA ASN A 28 2.29 6.52 12.69
C ASN A 28 2.44 5.67 13.97
N LEU A 29 2.08 6.27 15.11
CA LEU A 29 2.22 5.63 16.43
C LEU A 29 1.28 4.43 16.63
N SER A 30 0.28 4.24 15.76
CA SER A 30 -0.64 3.11 15.80
C SER A 30 -0.12 1.89 15.03
N GLY A 31 1.15 1.91 14.60
CA GLY A 31 1.77 0.83 13.82
C GLY A 31 1.26 0.72 12.38
N GLY A 32 0.54 1.73 11.91
CA GLY A 32 0.13 1.86 10.50
C GLY A 32 0.74 3.10 9.87
N TYR A 33 0.02 3.66 8.90
CA TYR A 33 0.45 4.79 8.09
C TYR A 33 -0.60 5.89 8.01
N THR A 34 -0.13 7.13 7.96
CA THR A 34 -0.90 8.30 7.53
C THR A 34 -0.51 8.61 6.10
N CYS A 35 -1.46 8.59 5.19
CA CYS A 35 -1.22 8.81 3.76
C CYS A 35 -2.01 10.00 3.22
N ARG A 36 -1.44 10.66 2.22
CA ARG A 36 -2.09 11.64 1.35
C ARG A 36 -2.07 11.10 -0.08
N TYR A 37 -3.18 11.28 -0.79
CA TYR A 37 -3.36 10.82 -2.16
C TYR A 37 -3.41 12.00 -3.14
N ASP A 38 -3.15 11.71 -4.41
CA ASP A 38 -3.13 12.68 -5.52
C ASP A 38 -4.49 13.35 -5.80
N ASP A 39 -5.58 12.71 -5.42
CA ASP A 39 -6.95 13.25 -5.48
C ASP A 39 -7.29 14.17 -4.28
N GLY A 40 -6.34 14.39 -3.36
CA GLY A 40 -6.50 15.22 -2.17
C GLY A 40 -7.12 14.50 -0.98
N THR A 41 -7.55 13.25 -1.12
CA THR A 41 -7.99 12.44 0.02
C THR A 41 -6.81 12.11 0.93
N THR A 42 -7.11 11.76 2.19
CA THR A 42 -6.12 11.26 3.15
C THR A 42 -6.63 9.98 3.79
N SER A 43 -5.72 9.19 4.35
CA SER A 43 -6.08 8.03 5.15
C SER A 43 -5.21 7.89 6.38
N ILE A 44 -5.79 7.32 7.43
CA ILE A 44 -5.06 6.91 8.63
C ILE A 44 -5.33 5.43 8.85
N SER A 45 -4.26 4.67 9.01
CA SER A 45 -4.33 3.24 9.28
C SER A 45 -3.67 2.86 10.60
N SER A 46 -4.11 1.74 11.17
CA SER A 46 -3.58 1.14 12.39
C SER A 46 -3.38 -0.35 12.21
N ALA A 47 -2.33 -0.89 12.83
CA ALA A 47 -2.09 -2.33 12.84
C ALA A 47 -3.24 -3.07 13.54
N ASN A 48 -3.65 -4.21 12.97
CA ASN A 48 -4.66 -5.07 13.55
C ASN A 48 -4.07 -6.44 13.95
N GLY A 49 -4.82 -7.21 14.74
CA GLY A 49 -4.38 -8.51 15.25
C GLY A 49 -4.23 -9.62 14.21
N MET A 50 -4.58 -9.37 12.95
CA MET A 50 -4.47 -10.32 11.83
C MET A 50 -3.23 -10.07 10.96
N GLY A 51 -2.29 -9.25 11.45
CA GLY A 51 -1.07 -8.92 10.73
C GLY A 51 -1.29 -8.02 9.51
N GLY A 52 -2.44 -7.33 9.44
CA GLY A 52 -2.73 -6.30 8.45
C GLY A 52 -3.12 -4.98 9.09
N LEU A 53 -3.91 -4.18 8.39
CA LEU A 53 -4.28 -2.81 8.77
C LEU A 53 -5.79 -2.59 8.75
N ASN A 54 -6.25 -1.75 9.67
CA ASN A 54 -7.54 -1.07 9.56
C ASN A 54 -7.28 0.33 9.04
N THR A 55 -7.91 0.73 7.94
CA THR A 55 -7.70 2.05 7.32
C THR A 55 -9.00 2.83 7.25
N ASN A 56 -8.96 4.09 7.66
CA ASN A 56 -10.04 5.05 7.50
C ASN A 56 -9.61 6.13 6.51
N TYR A 57 -10.44 6.41 5.52
CA TYR A 57 -10.21 7.44 4.52
C TYR A 57 -11.03 8.69 4.88
N SER A 58 -10.52 9.87 4.52
CA SER A 58 -11.17 11.16 4.83
C SER A 58 -12.52 11.35 4.14
N ASP A 59 -12.81 10.56 3.11
CA ASP A 59 -14.09 10.54 2.38
C ASP A 59 -15.12 9.56 2.96
N GLY A 60 -14.82 8.97 4.12
CA GLY A 60 -15.71 8.06 4.84
C GLY A 60 -15.60 6.59 4.44
N ARG A 61 -14.77 6.24 3.44
CA ARG A 61 -14.47 4.84 3.14
C ARG A 61 -13.63 4.22 4.26
N THR A 62 -13.72 2.91 4.39
CA THR A 62 -12.83 2.13 5.25
C THR A 62 -12.31 0.90 4.52
N SER A 63 -11.17 0.40 4.96
CA SER A 63 -10.67 -0.91 4.52
C SER A 63 -10.09 -1.70 5.68
N HIS A 64 -10.11 -3.00 5.51
CA HIS A 64 -9.62 -3.96 6.47
C HIS A 64 -8.77 -5.00 5.75
N SER A 65 -7.50 -5.12 6.14
CA SER A 65 -6.59 -6.10 5.58
C SER A 65 -6.07 -7.10 6.61
N SER A 66 -5.73 -8.28 6.13
CA SER A 66 -5.13 -9.37 6.92
C SER A 66 -3.99 -10.02 6.14
N ALA A 67 -2.93 -10.42 6.83
CA ALA A 67 -1.84 -11.16 6.21
C ALA A 67 -2.34 -12.49 5.62
N ASN A 68 -1.83 -12.87 4.44
CA ASN A 68 -2.15 -14.14 3.79
C ASN A 68 -0.92 -15.06 3.67
N LEU A 69 -1.15 -16.33 3.33
CA LEU A 69 -0.09 -17.36 3.24
C LEU A 69 0.91 -17.12 2.09
N SER A 70 0.59 -16.21 1.17
CA SER A 70 1.47 -15.86 0.04
C SER A 70 2.41 -14.70 0.37
N GLY A 71 2.51 -14.31 1.66
CA GLY A 71 3.38 -13.23 2.11
C GLY A 71 2.88 -11.83 1.73
N GLY A 72 1.61 -11.70 1.35
CA GLY A 72 0.94 -10.43 1.12
C GLY A 72 -0.28 -10.25 2.02
N GLN A 73 -1.27 -9.51 1.52
CA GLN A 73 -2.48 -9.16 2.28
C GLN A 73 -3.75 -9.40 1.47
N ASP A 74 -4.80 -9.88 2.15
CA ASP A 74 -6.16 -9.84 1.64
C ASP A 74 -6.84 -8.60 2.22
N THR A 75 -7.38 -7.72 1.37
CA THR A 75 -8.03 -6.47 1.78
C THR A 75 -9.50 -6.45 1.35
N ARG A 76 -10.38 -6.01 2.24
CA ARG A 76 -11.78 -5.70 1.95
C ARG A 76 -12.05 -4.23 2.17
N TYR A 77 -12.79 -3.61 1.27
CA TYR A 77 -13.20 -2.20 1.36
C TYR A 77 -14.68 -2.11 1.75
N SER A 78 -15.08 -0.98 2.34
CA SER A 78 -16.46 -0.74 2.78
C SER A 78 -17.50 -0.73 1.64
N ASP A 79 -17.05 -0.54 0.41
CA ASP A 79 -17.87 -0.60 -0.81
C ASP A 79 -18.09 -2.03 -1.35
N GLY A 80 -17.54 -3.05 -0.67
CA GLY A 80 -17.65 -4.45 -1.05
C GLY A 80 -16.58 -4.94 -2.03
N THR A 81 -15.73 -4.05 -2.57
CA THR A 81 -14.58 -4.46 -3.36
C THR A 81 -13.52 -5.13 -2.50
N THR A 82 -12.66 -5.93 -3.15
CA THR A 82 -11.57 -6.63 -2.47
C THR A 82 -10.30 -6.57 -3.29
N SER A 83 -9.17 -6.78 -2.62
CA SER A 83 -7.88 -6.97 -3.26
C SER A 83 -7.09 -8.06 -2.57
N ARG A 84 -6.18 -8.68 -3.32
CA ARG A 84 -5.23 -9.66 -2.81
C ARG A 84 -3.85 -9.30 -3.32
N SER A 85 -2.89 -9.22 -2.40
CA SER A 85 -1.48 -9.09 -2.73
C SER A 85 -0.69 -10.34 -2.39
N THR A 86 0.38 -10.59 -3.15
CA THR A 86 1.32 -11.69 -2.96
C THR A 86 2.75 -11.19 -3.07
N ALA A 87 3.63 -11.64 -2.18
CA ALA A 87 5.03 -11.26 -2.24
C ALA A 87 5.66 -11.78 -3.54
N ASN A 88 6.47 -10.94 -4.19
CA ASN A 88 7.18 -11.29 -5.41
C ASN A 88 8.70 -11.34 -5.20
N VAL A 89 9.42 -11.85 -6.20
CA VAL A 89 10.88 -12.04 -6.15
C VAL A 89 11.68 -10.74 -6.12
N PHE A 90 11.03 -9.60 -6.33
CA PHE A 90 11.66 -8.27 -6.36
C PHE A 90 11.47 -7.51 -5.04
N HIS A 91 11.26 -8.24 -3.94
CA HIS A 91 11.03 -7.68 -2.61
C HIS A 91 9.84 -6.71 -2.56
N GLY A 92 8.89 -6.86 -3.48
CA GLY A 92 7.62 -6.16 -3.49
C GLY A 92 6.43 -7.11 -3.51
N GLN A 93 5.32 -6.60 -4.02
CA GLN A 93 4.03 -7.29 -4.03
C GLN A 93 3.38 -7.15 -5.40
N ASP A 94 2.77 -8.24 -5.86
CA ASP A 94 1.81 -8.24 -6.95
C ASP A 94 0.42 -8.17 -6.34
N THR A 95 -0.38 -7.16 -6.72
CA THR A 95 -1.71 -6.91 -6.17
C THR A 95 -2.75 -7.00 -7.27
N VAL A 96 -3.83 -7.73 -7.02
CA VAL A 96 -4.98 -7.85 -7.93
C VAL A 96 -6.24 -7.44 -7.19
N ASN A 97 -7.03 -6.57 -7.83
CA ASN A 97 -8.32 -6.11 -7.33
C ASN A 97 -9.47 -6.95 -7.91
N SER A 98 -10.61 -6.97 -7.22
CA SER A 98 -11.81 -7.71 -7.65
C SER A 98 -12.41 -7.21 -8.98
N ASN A 99 -12.05 -6.00 -9.42
CA ASN A 99 -12.43 -5.46 -10.73
C ASN A 99 -11.44 -5.82 -11.86
N GLY A 100 -10.42 -6.65 -11.58
CA GLY A 100 -9.42 -7.11 -12.55
C GLY A 100 -8.23 -6.15 -12.76
N THR A 101 -8.25 -4.96 -12.14
CA THR A 101 -7.06 -4.10 -12.14
C THR A 101 -5.96 -4.70 -11.29
N TRP A 102 -4.70 -4.40 -11.63
CA TRP A 102 -3.54 -4.94 -10.92
C TRP A 102 -2.41 -3.92 -10.79
N SER A 103 -1.53 -4.17 -9.84
CA SER A 103 -0.26 -3.49 -9.71
C SER A 103 0.85 -4.45 -9.34
N GLN A 104 2.08 -4.09 -9.69
CA GLN A 104 3.28 -4.83 -9.33
C GLN A 104 4.28 -3.84 -8.76
N SER A 105 4.73 -4.09 -7.54
CA SER A 105 5.75 -3.28 -6.88
C SER A 105 7.07 -4.04 -6.76
N SER A 106 8.16 -3.30 -6.71
CA SER A 106 9.52 -3.81 -6.53
C SER A 106 10.35 -2.83 -5.70
N GLU A 107 11.21 -3.35 -4.83
CA GLU A 107 12.15 -2.52 -4.08
C GLU A 107 13.17 -1.89 -5.04
N ASN A 108 13.42 -0.59 -4.87
CA ASN A 108 14.39 0.18 -5.64
C ASN A 108 15.68 0.42 -4.85
N LEU A 109 16.70 0.96 -5.51
CA LEU A 109 18.02 1.18 -4.90
C LEU A 109 18.03 2.16 -3.71
N LEU A 110 16.95 2.91 -3.49
CA LEU A 110 16.80 3.79 -2.35
C LEU A 110 16.14 3.09 -1.15
N GLY A 111 15.69 1.84 -1.31
CA GLY A 111 14.95 1.10 -0.27
C GLY A 111 13.47 1.47 -0.19
N ALA A 112 12.90 2.05 -1.26
CA ALA A 112 11.46 2.29 -1.41
C ALA A 112 10.89 1.47 -2.58
N GLN A 113 9.57 1.51 -2.78
CA GLN A 113 8.92 0.73 -3.83
C GLN A 113 8.72 1.55 -5.11
N ASP A 114 9.16 1.00 -6.25
CA ASP A 114 8.67 1.37 -7.58
C ASP A 114 7.45 0.51 -7.92
N THR A 115 6.45 1.06 -8.62
CA THR A 115 5.20 0.34 -8.93
C THR A 115 4.77 0.53 -10.38
N ARG A 116 4.29 -0.54 -11.01
CA ARG A 116 3.61 -0.52 -12.30
C ARG A 116 2.15 -0.87 -12.12
N TYR A 117 1.28 -0.24 -12.90
CA TYR A 117 -0.16 -0.43 -12.83
C TYR A 117 -0.70 -0.99 -14.15
N SER A 118 -1.85 -1.66 -14.08
CA SER A 118 -2.51 -2.28 -15.23
C SER A 118 -2.92 -1.31 -16.33
N ASP A 119 -3.02 -0.02 -16.03
CA ASP A 119 -3.36 1.05 -16.99
C ASP A 119 -2.13 1.68 -17.66
N GLY A 120 -0.94 1.09 -17.47
CA GLY A 120 0.33 1.55 -18.05
C GLY A 120 1.04 2.63 -17.25
N ARG A 121 0.42 3.21 -16.21
CA ARG A 121 1.11 4.15 -15.33
C ARG A 121 2.21 3.46 -14.53
N SER A 122 3.18 4.25 -14.09
CA SER A 122 4.18 3.79 -13.12
C SER A 122 4.47 4.86 -12.07
N SER A 123 5.00 4.42 -10.94
CA SER A 123 5.42 5.31 -9.86
C SER A 123 6.77 4.89 -9.30
N ARG A 124 7.46 5.87 -8.71
CA ARG A 124 8.74 5.70 -8.04
C ARG A 124 8.67 6.24 -6.63
N GLY A 125 8.95 5.35 -5.67
CA GLY A 125 9.05 5.68 -4.26
C GLY A 125 10.40 6.25 -3.87
N THR A 126 10.39 7.14 -2.89
CA THR A 126 11.58 7.64 -2.18
C THR A 126 11.29 7.55 -0.69
N PRO A 127 12.14 6.92 0.14
CA PRO A 127 11.89 6.86 1.58
C PRO A 127 11.84 8.26 2.18
N ASN A 128 10.95 8.46 3.13
CA ASN A 128 10.83 9.71 3.87
C ASN A 128 11.29 9.53 5.32
N PRO A 129 11.65 10.62 6.04
CA PRO A 129 12.23 10.53 7.39
C PRO A 129 11.24 10.01 8.45
N PHE A 130 9.97 9.80 8.09
CA PHE A 130 8.91 9.33 8.98
C PHE A 130 8.59 7.84 8.80
N GLY A 131 9.52 7.07 8.23
CA GLY A 131 9.38 5.60 8.14
C GLY A 131 8.38 5.11 7.09
N GLY A 132 8.04 5.96 6.11
CA GLY A 132 7.31 5.56 4.91
C GLY A 132 8.01 6.06 3.65
N GLN A 133 7.23 6.38 2.60
CA GLN A 133 7.78 6.86 1.34
C GLN A 133 6.90 7.93 0.71
N ASP A 134 7.56 8.78 -0.07
CA ASP A 134 6.94 9.71 -1.01
C ASP A 134 6.98 9.10 -2.41
N THR A 135 5.92 9.31 -3.18
CA THR A 135 5.71 8.68 -4.49
C THR A 135 5.67 9.76 -5.57
N SER A 136 6.42 9.51 -6.65
CA SER A 136 6.37 10.32 -7.86
C SER A 136 5.82 9.50 -9.02
N TYR A 137 4.88 10.03 -9.79
CA TYR A 137 4.26 9.32 -10.91
C TYR A 137 4.93 9.65 -12.24
N ARG A 138 5.04 8.65 -13.10
CA ARG A 138 5.43 8.80 -14.51
C ARG A 138 4.30 8.28 -15.39
N LYS A 139 3.86 9.12 -16.33
CA LYS A 139 2.97 8.75 -17.42
C LYS A 139 3.78 8.19 -18.58
#